data_AF-A0A537QUF9-F1
#
_entry.id   AF-A0A537QUF9-F1
#
_cell.length_a   1.000
_cell.length_b   1.000
_cell.length_c   1.000
_cell.angle_alpha   90.00
_cell.angle_beta   90.00
_cell.angle_gamma   90.00
#
_symmetry.space_group_name_H-M   'P 1'
#
loop_
_entity.id
_entity.type
_entity.pdbx_description
1 polymer ?
#
loop_
_entity_poly.entity_id
_entity_poly.type
_entity_poly.pdbx_seq_one_letter_code
_entity_poly.pdbx_strand_id
1 'polypeptide(L)'
;VLEFPMVDQDPLPRWSFGRVTLLGDAAHPMVPRGSNGAGQAILDAQALTSALLENGDPVAALAAYEKQRLEATTRIVLTNRTNPPDAILREVYQRTHDQPFAAIDDVISREELVALSEGYKRIAGYSKDALRTR
;
A
#
# COMPACT_ATOMS: atom_id res chain seq x y z
N VAL A 1 7.35 -2.03 -28.52
CA VAL A 1 6.31 -1.90 -27.47
C VAL A 1 6.83 -2.68 -26.27
N LEU A 2 6.95 -2.06 -25.10
CA LEU A 2 7.31 -2.75 -23.86
C LEU A 2 6.01 -2.98 -23.08
N GLU A 3 5.71 -4.23 -22.78
CA GLU A 3 4.57 -4.62 -21.94
C GLU A 3 5.08 -4.95 -20.54
N PHE A 4 4.44 -4.36 -19.53
CA PHE A 4 4.69 -4.66 -18.12
C PHE A 4 3.48 -5.40 -17.57
N PRO A 5 3.51 -6.74 -17.52
CA PRO A 5 2.40 -7.51 -16.98
C PRO A 5 2.21 -7.15 -15.51
N MET A 6 0.97 -6.84 -15.14
CA MET A 6 0.60 -6.53 -13.76
C MET A 6 0.57 -7.81 -12.93
N VAL A 7 1.67 -8.11 -12.25
CA VAL A 7 1.83 -9.31 -11.42
C VAL A 7 2.11 -8.94 -9.96
N ASP A 8 1.68 -9.80 -9.05
CA ASP A 8 2.07 -9.80 -7.64
C ASP A 8 2.54 -11.19 -7.21
N GLN A 9 2.85 -11.37 -5.93
CA GLN A 9 3.10 -12.70 -5.33
C GLN A 9 2.28 -12.87 -4.06
N ASP A 10 2.08 -14.13 -3.66
CA ASP A 10 1.52 -14.42 -2.36
C ASP A 10 2.44 -13.90 -1.24
N PRO A 11 1.88 -13.35 -0.15
CA PRO A 11 2.67 -12.82 0.95
C PRO A 11 3.64 -13.85 1.52
N LEU A 12 4.92 -13.46 1.66
CA LEU A 12 5.93 -14.30 2.28
C LEU A 12 5.68 -14.41 3.79
N PRO A 13 5.82 -15.60 4.40
CA PRO A 13 5.57 -15.79 5.83
C PRO A 13 6.69 -15.23 6.72
N ARG A 14 7.83 -14.85 6.13
CA ARG A 14 9.04 -14.40 6.82
C ARG A 14 9.96 -13.65 5.86
N TRP A 15 10.69 -12.64 6.34
CA TRP A 15 11.62 -11.81 5.55
C TRP A 15 13.07 -11.91 6.03
N SER A 16 13.30 -12.20 7.31
CA SER A 16 14.58 -11.97 7.99
C SER A 16 15.30 -13.27 8.31
N PHE A 17 16.55 -13.37 7.89
CA PHE A 17 17.41 -14.55 8.02
C PHE A 17 18.76 -14.13 8.58
N GLY A 18 18.92 -14.24 9.90
CA GLY A 18 20.13 -13.75 10.58
C GLY A 18 20.27 -12.23 10.41
N ARG A 19 21.33 -11.80 9.73
CA ARG A 19 21.64 -10.37 9.48
C ARG A 19 21.14 -9.85 8.14
N VAL A 20 20.25 -10.58 7.47
CA VAL A 20 19.68 -10.22 6.16
C VAL A 20 18.16 -10.13 6.30
N THR A 21 17.54 -9.13 5.69
CA THR A 21 16.08 -9.00 5.57
C THR A 21 15.67 -8.55 4.17
N LEU A 22 14.41 -8.79 3.82
CA LEU A 22 13.80 -8.31 2.57
C LEU A 22 13.12 -6.94 2.79
N LEU A 23 13.08 -6.12 1.74
CA LEU A 23 12.44 -4.80 1.74
C LEU A 23 11.87 -4.49 0.36
N GLY A 24 10.77 -3.73 0.31
CA GLY A 24 10.13 -3.34 -0.95
C GLY A 24 9.60 -4.56 -1.71
N ASP A 25 9.72 -4.54 -3.04
CA ASP A 25 9.22 -5.63 -3.91
C ASP A 25 9.91 -6.98 -3.66
N ALA A 26 11.07 -7.02 -2.99
CA ALA A 26 11.66 -8.29 -2.56
C ALA A 26 10.88 -8.95 -1.41
N ALA A 27 10.17 -8.14 -0.60
CA ALA A 27 9.40 -8.59 0.56
C ALA A 27 7.89 -8.68 0.26
N HIS A 28 7.35 -7.73 -0.51
CA HIS A 28 5.91 -7.56 -0.74
C HIS A 28 5.62 -7.03 -2.15
N PRO A 29 6.00 -7.77 -3.21
CA PRO A 29 5.66 -7.37 -4.57
C PRO A 29 4.14 -7.35 -4.74
N MET A 30 3.63 -6.26 -5.31
CA MET A 30 2.20 -6.02 -5.41
C MET A 30 1.82 -5.47 -6.78
N VAL A 31 0.57 -5.72 -7.18
CA VAL A 31 -0.01 -5.10 -8.38
C VAL A 31 0.19 -3.57 -8.27
N PRO A 32 0.69 -2.88 -9.31
CA PRO A 32 1.16 -1.50 -9.22
C PRO A 32 -0.01 -0.50 -9.14
N ARG A 33 -0.76 -0.56 -8.03
CA ARG A 33 -1.96 0.24 -7.79
C ARG A 33 -1.72 1.24 -6.67
N GLY A 34 -2.14 2.48 -6.90
CA GLY A 34 -2.10 3.56 -5.91
C GLY A 34 -0.71 3.89 -5.40
N SER A 35 0.32 3.64 -6.21
CA SER A 35 1.74 3.79 -5.85
C SER A 35 2.14 3.03 -4.57
N ASN A 36 1.44 1.93 -4.26
CA ASN A 36 1.63 1.24 -3.00
C ASN A 36 3.01 0.62 -2.83
N GLY A 37 3.60 0.05 -3.87
CA GLY A 37 4.94 -0.56 -3.77
C GLY A 37 5.98 0.44 -3.28
N ALA A 38 6.09 1.58 -3.97
CA ALA A 38 7.02 2.66 -3.60
C ALA A 38 6.68 3.27 -2.23
N GLY A 39 5.41 3.55 -1.96
CA GLY A 39 4.98 4.12 -0.67
C GLY A 39 5.30 3.20 0.51
N GLN A 40 5.07 1.89 0.37
CA GLN A 40 5.42 0.92 1.40
C GLN A 40 6.93 0.75 1.56
N ALA A 41 7.71 0.75 0.47
CA ALA A 41 9.18 0.69 0.55
C ALA A 41 9.77 1.89 1.33
N ILE A 42 9.20 3.08 1.19
CA ILE A 42 9.59 4.25 1.98
C ILE A 42 9.29 4.05 3.47
N LEU A 43 8.10 3.53 3.80
CA LEU A 43 7.73 3.21 5.18
C LEU A 43 8.58 2.08 5.77
N ASP A 44 9.01 1.13 4.96
CA ASP A 44 9.94 0.08 5.38
C ASP A 44 11.30 0.67 5.75
N ALA A 45 11.84 1.58 4.96
CA ALA A 45 13.13 2.22 5.24
C ALA A 45 13.10 2.99 6.57
N GLN A 46 11.99 3.68 6.85
CA GLN A 46 11.78 4.34 8.14
C GLN A 46 11.71 3.31 9.29
N ALA A 47 10.87 2.29 9.17
CA ALA A 47 10.70 1.27 10.21
C ALA A 47 12.00 0.49 10.50
N LEU A 48 12.74 0.13 9.45
CA LEU A 48 14.03 -0.54 9.56
C LEU A 48 15.05 0.34 10.29
N THR A 49 15.10 1.63 9.94
CA THR A 49 15.99 2.60 10.59
C THR A 49 15.67 2.73 12.07
N SER A 50 14.39 2.91 12.44
CA SER A 50 13.98 2.97 13.85
C SER A 50 14.35 1.69 14.60
N ALA A 51 14.05 0.53 14.04
CA ALA A 51 14.37 -0.75 14.67
C ALA A 51 15.88 -0.94 14.90
N LEU A 52 16.73 -0.51 13.96
CA LEU A 52 18.19 -0.53 14.10
C LEU A 52 18.72 0.46 15.14
N LEU A 53 18.07 1.62 15.32
CA LEU A 53 18.45 2.59 16.33
C LEU A 53 18.03 2.17 17.74
N GLU A 54 16.90 1.48 17.87
CA GLU A 54 16.34 1.04 19.15
C GLU A 54 16.97 -0.26 19.67
N ASN A 55 17.66 -1.02 18.83
CA ASN A 55 18.24 -2.32 19.18
C ASN A 55 19.75 -2.36 18.90
N GLY A 56 20.54 -2.77 19.90
CA GLY A 56 21.99 -2.97 19.73
C GLY A 56 22.38 -4.25 18.97
N ASP A 57 21.48 -5.24 18.87
CA ASP A 57 21.67 -6.44 18.07
C ASP A 57 20.92 -6.34 16.73
N PRO A 58 21.62 -6.37 15.59
CA PRO A 58 20.99 -6.34 14.28
C PRO A 58 19.99 -7.46 14.03
N VAL A 59 20.19 -8.66 14.58
CA VAL A 59 19.23 -9.77 14.36
C VAL A 59 17.90 -9.45 15.03
N ALA A 60 17.94 -8.96 16.28
CA ALA A 60 16.76 -8.49 16.99
C ALA A 60 16.08 -7.30 16.28
N ALA A 61 16.86 -6.34 15.78
CA ALA A 61 16.35 -5.20 15.01
C ALA A 61 15.56 -5.64 13.77
N LEU A 62 16.12 -6.56 12.97
CA LEU A 62 15.47 -7.06 11.76
C LEU A 62 14.16 -7.81 12.08
N ALA A 63 14.13 -8.57 13.17
CA ALA A 63 12.90 -9.23 13.63
C ALA A 63 11.82 -8.23 14.06
N ALA A 64 12.21 -7.12 14.72
CA ALA A 64 11.28 -6.06 15.10
C ALA A 64 10.70 -5.34 13.86
N TYR A 65 11.55 -5.01 12.89
CA TYR A 65 11.14 -4.45 11.60
C TYR A 65 10.15 -5.37 10.86
N GLU A 66 10.49 -6.66 10.72
CA GLU A 66 9.62 -7.64 10.07
C GLU A 66 8.25 -7.73 10.77
N LYS A 67 8.25 -7.85 12.10
CA LYS A 67 7.00 -7.92 12.88
C LYS A 67 6.11 -6.71 12.65
N GLN A 68 6.67 -5.52 12.53
CA GLN A 68 5.93 -4.30 12.30
C GLN A 68 5.33 -4.21 10.88
N ARG A 69 6.06 -4.70 9.87
CA ARG A 69 5.76 -4.42 8.47
C ARG A 69 5.06 -5.57 7.75
N LEU A 70 5.33 -6.82 8.12
CA LEU A 70 4.82 -8.01 7.42
C LEU A 70 3.30 -8.05 7.33
N GLU A 71 2.60 -7.87 8.45
CA GLU A 71 1.13 -7.88 8.45
C GLU A 71 0.55 -6.69 7.67
N ALA A 72 1.16 -5.52 7.81
CA ALA A 72 0.69 -4.29 7.18
C ALA A 72 0.78 -4.38 5.64
N THR A 73 1.93 -4.81 5.10
CA THR A 73 2.11 -4.94 3.65
C THR A 73 1.35 -6.14 3.09
N THR A 74 1.23 -7.24 3.83
CA THR A 74 0.38 -8.40 3.48
C THR A 74 -1.07 -7.97 3.19
N ARG A 75 -1.67 -7.16 4.09
CA ARG A 75 -3.02 -6.64 3.85
C ARG A 75 -3.12 -5.81 2.57
N ILE A 76 -2.09 -5.04 2.26
CA ILE A 76 -2.07 -4.18 1.08
C ILE A 76 -1.95 -5.00 -0.21
N VAL A 77 -1.04 -5.99 -0.25
CA VAL A 77 -0.91 -6.93 -1.37
C VAL A 77 -2.25 -7.59 -1.67
N LEU A 78 -2.89 -8.16 -0.65
CA LEU A 78 -4.18 -8.85 -0.81
C LEU A 78 -5.31 -7.90 -1.19
N THR A 79 -5.33 -6.68 -0.63
CA THR A 79 -6.36 -5.70 -0.98
C THR A 79 -6.18 -5.17 -2.40
N ASN A 80 -4.94 -5.02 -2.87
CA ASN A 80 -4.66 -4.62 -4.25
C ASN A 80 -5.22 -5.62 -5.27
N ARG A 81 -5.45 -6.89 -4.91
CA ARG A 81 -6.10 -7.89 -5.77
C ARG A 81 -7.61 -7.67 -5.92
N THR A 82 -8.29 -7.22 -4.85
CA THR A 82 -9.76 -7.22 -4.77
C THR A 82 -10.39 -5.83 -4.82
N ASN A 83 -9.72 -4.81 -4.27
CA ASN A 83 -10.23 -3.45 -4.16
C ASN A 83 -9.22 -2.43 -4.72
N PRO A 84 -9.25 -2.17 -6.04
CA PRO A 84 -8.42 -1.15 -6.64
C PRO A 84 -8.66 0.25 -6.05
N PRO A 85 -7.63 1.11 -5.97
CA PRO A 85 -7.79 2.57 -5.81
C PRO A 85 -8.66 3.20 -6.89
N ASP A 86 -8.91 2.48 -7.98
CA ASP A 86 -9.85 2.78 -9.05
C ASP A 86 -11.31 2.77 -8.57
N ALA A 87 -11.59 2.73 -7.26
CA ALA A 87 -12.94 2.82 -6.71
C ALA A 87 -13.70 4.04 -7.23
N ILE A 88 -13.02 5.19 -7.37
CA ILE A 88 -13.60 6.39 -7.99
C ILE A 88 -13.88 6.16 -9.48
N LEU A 89 -12.92 5.59 -10.22
CA LEU A 89 -13.09 5.30 -11.65
C LEU A 89 -14.23 4.29 -11.90
N ARG A 90 -14.33 3.27 -11.06
CA ARG A 90 -15.40 2.27 -11.09
C ARG A 90 -16.75 2.91 -10.78
N GLU A 91 -16.83 3.76 -9.76
CA GLU A 91 -18.06 4.46 -9.40
C GLU A 91 -18.52 5.37 -10.55
N VAL A 92 -17.61 6.16 -11.13
CA VAL A 92 -17.88 7.01 -12.28
C VAL A 92 -18.36 6.16 -13.47
N TYR A 93 -17.67 5.05 -13.77
CA TYR A 93 -18.08 4.14 -14.84
C TYR A 93 -19.46 3.53 -14.59
N GLN A 94 -19.78 3.12 -13.36
CA GLN A 94 -21.08 2.54 -13.02
C GLN A 94 -22.23 3.54 -13.14
N ARG A 95 -21.98 4.82 -12.86
CA ARG A 95 -22.99 5.89 -12.97
C ARG A 95 -23.16 6.40 -14.39
N THR A 96 -22.08 6.44 -15.17
CA THR A 96 -22.08 7.04 -16.51
C THR A 96 -22.23 6.01 -17.62
N HIS A 97 -21.91 4.73 -17.36
CA HIS A 97 -21.78 3.70 -18.38
C HIS A 97 -20.92 4.15 -19.57
N ASP A 98 -19.81 4.82 -19.27
CA ASP A 98 -18.85 5.39 -20.24
C ASP A 98 -19.45 6.48 -21.15
N GLN A 99 -20.60 7.05 -20.78
CA GLN A 99 -21.18 8.19 -21.48
C GLN A 99 -20.50 9.50 -21.09
N PRO A 100 -20.34 10.45 -22.04
CA PRO A 100 -19.77 11.76 -21.75
C PRO A 100 -20.61 12.56 -20.73
N PHE A 101 -19.93 13.30 -19.87
CA PHE A 101 -20.52 14.25 -18.91
C PHE A 101 -19.76 15.58 -18.94
N ALA A 102 -20.40 16.68 -18.52
CA ALA A 102 -19.81 18.02 -18.59
C ALA A 102 -18.88 18.32 -17.41
N ALA A 103 -19.27 17.93 -16.20
CA ALA A 103 -18.48 18.07 -14.99
C ALA A 103 -18.52 16.80 -14.12
N ILE A 104 -17.43 16.52 -13.39
CA ILE A 104 -17.37 15.35 -12.50
C ILE A 104 -18.37 15.43 -11.34
N ASP A 105 -18.67 16.65 -10.88
CA ASP A 105 -19.64 16.93 -9.82
C ASP A 105 -21.08 16.57 -10.24
N ASP A 106 -21.35 16.44 -11.55
CA ASP A 106 -22.65 15.96 -12.07
C ASP A 106 -22.82 14.43 -11.84
N VAL A 107 -21.72 13.72 -11.63
CA VAL A 107 -21.66 12.26 -11.53
C VAL A 107 -21.44 11.82 -10.08
N ILE A 108 -20.53 12.48 -9.37
CA ILE A 108 -20.14 12.14 -8.01
C ILE A 108 -19.81 13.40 -7.23
N SER A 109 -20.39 13.54 -6.04
CA SER A 109 -20.15 14.72 -5.21
C SER A 109 -18.71 14.73 -4.69
N ARG A 110 -18.20 15.92 -4.41
CA ARG A 110 -16.87 16.09 -3.80
C ARG A 110 -16.76 15.40 -2.43
N GLU A 111 -17.85 15.34 -1.67
CA GLU A 111 -17.89 14.64 -0.39
C GLU A 111 -17.72 13.12 -0.57
N GLU A 112 -18.42 12.52 -1.53
CA GLU A 112 -18.26 11.11 -1.88
C GLU A 112 -16.86 10.79 -2.41
N LEU A 113 -16.29 11.65 -3.26
CA LEU A 113 -14.91 11.51 -3.74
C LEU A 113 -13.90 11.48 -2.59
N VAL A 114 -14.05 12.38 -1.62
CA VAL A 114 -13.19 12.43 -0.43
C VAL A 114 -13.38 11.17 0.41
N ALA A 115 -14.62 10.73 0.65
CA ALA A 115 -14.91 9.53 1.42
C ALA A 115 -14.29 8.26 0.79
N LEU A 116 -14.43 8.09 -0.53
CA LEU A 116 -13.82 6.99 -1.28
C LEU A 116 -12.29 7.02 -1.20
N SER A 117 -11.69 8.19 -1.38
CA SER A 117 -10.24 8.40 -1.26
C SER A 117 -9.71 8.08 0.16
N GLU A 118 -10.38 8.58 1.20
CA GLU A 118 -9.96 8.35 2.60
C GLU A 118 -10.13 6.89 3.02
N GLY A 119 -11.16 6.20 2.52
CA GLY A 119 -11.32 4.75 2.71
C GLY A 119 -10.10 3.98 2.23
N TYR A 120 -9.60 4.30 1.03
CA TYR A 120 -8.41 3.68 0.48
C TYR A 120 -7.13 4.04 1.26
N LYS A 121 -6.91 5.32 1.59
CA LYS A 121 -5.72 5.75 2.35
C LYS A 121 -5.60 5.05 3.70
N ARG A 122 -6.73 4.78 4.36
CA ARG A 122 -6.75 4.05 5.64
C ARG A 122 -6.23 2.61 5.48
N ILE A 123 -6.64 1.93 4.41
CA ILE A 123 -6.19 0.58 4.08
C ILE A 123 -4.71 0.57 3.70
N ALA A 124 -4.29 1.51 2.85
CA ALA A 124 -2.90 1.64 2.40
C ALA A 124 -1.95 2.13 3.51
N GLY A 125 -2.48 2.54 4.67
CA GLY A 125 -1.68 3.06 5.78
C GLY A 125 -1.11 4.46 5.54
N TYR A 126 -1.68 5.23 4.61
CA TYR A 126 -1.28 6.61 4.28
C TYR A 126 -2.15 7.68 4.95
N SER A 127 -3.07 7.30 5.84
CA SER A 127 -3.88 8.32 6.52
C SER A 127 -2.95 9.22 7.35
N LYS A 128 -3.13 10.53 7.18
CA LYS A 128 -2.26 11.53 7.84
C LYS A 128 -2.25 11.38 9.36
N ASP A 129 -3.38 10.98 9.94
CA ASP A 129 -3.50 10.81 11.39
C ASP A 129 -2.75 9.56 11.89
N ALA A 130 -2.75 8.46 11.12
CA ALA A 130 -1.96 7.28 11.46
C ALA A 130 -0.45 7.49 11.29
N LEU A 131 -0.05 8.37 10.37
CA LEU A 131 1.36 8.75 10.19
C LEU A 131 1.85 9.72 11.27
N ARG A 132 0.97 10.56 11.82
CA ARG A 132 1.31 11.51 12.90
C ARG A 132 1.47 10.88 14.28
N THR A 133 0.96 9.67 14.46
CA THR A 133 0.93 8.94 15.73
C THR A 133 1.97 7.83 15.84
N ARG A 134 2.84 7.69 14.83
CA ARG A 134 4.00 6.78 14.78
C ARG A 134 5.29 7.56 14.95
#